data_AF-A0A7C4M0U2-F1
#
_entry.id   AF-A0A7C4M0U2-F1
#
_cell.length_a   1.000
_cell.length_b   1.000
_cell.length_c   1.000
_cell.angle_alpha   90.00
_cell.angle_beta   90.00
_cell.angle_gamma   90.00
#
_symmetry.space_group_name_H-M   'P 1'
#
loop_
_entity.id
_entity.type
_entity.pdbx_description
1 polymer ?
#
loop_
_entity_poly.entity_id
_entity_poly.type
_entity_poly.pdbx_seq_one_letter_code
_entity_poly.pdbx_strand_id
1 'polypeptide(L)' 'MSNTGYFVYCNGKKDRKAFDGKLDFDVTLIPYKGSDKWVEGAILELKKCLDSKKIPKPSGDYDYCRYFK' A
#
# COMPACT_ATOMS: atom_id res chain seq x y z
N MET A 1 3.89 17.53 14.69
CA MET A 1 3.88 16.48 13.65
C MET A 1 2.85 16.84 12.59
N SER A 2 3.18 16.70 11.30
CA SER A 2 2.20 16.82 10.20
C SER A 2 1.63 15.44 9.91
N ASN A 3 0.30 15.28 9.95
CA ASN A 3 -0.38 14.03 9.58
C ASN A 3 -0.55 13.86 8.06
N THR A 4 -0.18 14.88 7.28
CA THR A 4 -0.31 14.89 5.82
C THR A 4 1.05 14.65 5.19
N GLY A 5 1.18 13.51 4.52
CA GLY A 5 2.25 13.24 3.56
C GLY A 5 1.78 13.58 2.14
N TYR A 6 2.70 13.61 1.20
CA TYR A 6 2.38 13.90 -0.20
C TYR A 6 2.99 12.84 -1.12
N PHE A 7 2.19 12.35 -2.06
CA PHE A 7 2.69 11.57 -3.18
C PHE A 7 2.94 12.50 -4.35
N VAL A 8 4.16 12.47 -4.90
CA VAL A 8 4.52 13.17 -6.13
C VAL A 8 4.30 12.20 -7.28
N TYR A 9 3.41 12.55 -8.20
CA TYR A 9 3.13 11.77 -9.39
C TYR A 9 3.51 12.56 -10.64
N CYS A 10 4.33 11.96 -11.50
CA CYS A 10 4.87 12.60 -12.69
C CYS A 10 4.42 11.83 -13.93
N ASN A 11 3.57 12.45 -14.76
CA ASN A 11 3.06 11.85 -15.99
C ASN A 11 3.71 12.49 -17.20
N GLY A 12 4.34 11.68 -18.06
CA GLY A 12 4.85 12.15 -19.34
C GLY A 12 3.71 12.45 -20.32
N LYS A 13 3.76 13.61 -20.96
CA LYS A 13 2.81 14.02 -22.01
C LYS A 13 3.11 13.28 -23.30
N LYS A 14 2.17 12.45 -23.73
CA LYS A 14 2.26 11.67 -24.99
C LYS A 14 1.48 12.32 -26.15
N ASP A 15 0.70 13.35 -25.85
CA ASP A 15 -0.18 14.08 -26.75
C ASP A 15 0.52 15.26 -27.46
N ARG A 16 1.86 15.29 -27.44
CA ARG A 16 2.65 16.26 -28.20
C ARG A 16 2.64 15.88 -29.68
N LYS A 17 2.51 16.88 -30.56
CA LYS A 17 2.46 16.69 -32.02
C LYS A 17 3.70 15.99 -32.59
N ALA A 18 4.85 16.20 -31.95
CA ALA A 18 6.12 15.57 -32.30
C ALA A 18 7.03 15.51 -31.06
N PHE A 19 8.08 14.69 -31.15
CA PHE A 19 9.14 14.64 -30.15
C PHE A 19 10.29 15.57 -30.57
N ASP A 20 10.26 16.80 -30.06
CA ASP A 20 11.26 17.85 -30.39
C ASP A 20 12.51 17.76 -29.49
N GLY A 21 12.94 16.54 -29.14
CA GLY A 21 14.07 16.31 -28.22
C GLY A 21 13.81 16.71 -26.76
N LYS A 22 12.54 17.00 -26.41
CA LYS A 22 12.10 17.38 -25.06
C LYS A 22 10.95 16.49 -24.61
N LEU A 23 10.99 16.07 -23.35
CA LEU A 23 9.86 15.43 -22.66
C LEU A 23 9.19 16.46 -21.75
N ASP A 24 7.89 16.67 -21.96
CA ASP A 24 7.07 17.46 -21.05
C ASP A 24 6.35 16.53 -20.08
N PHE A 25 6.20 16.99 -18.84
CA PHE A 25 5.53 16.24 -17.78
C PHE A 25 4.47 17.10 -17.09
N ASP A 26 3.37 16.46 -16.69
CA ASP A 26 2.50 16.99 -15.65
C ASP A 26 2.91 16.42 -14.30
N VAL A 27 3.17 17.31 -13.34
CA VAL A 27 3.49 16.95 -11.97
C VAL A 27 2.28 17.23 -11.11
N THR A 28 1.82 16.20 -10.39
CA THR A 28 0.70 16.31 -9.45
C THR A 28 1.19 16.00 -8.05
N LEU A 29 0.85 16.85 -7.09
CA LEU A 29 1.11 16.63 -5.68
C LEU A 29 -0.20 16.17 -5.00
N ILE A 30 -0.24 14.93 -4.56
CA ILE A 30 -1.44 14.32 -3.98
C ILE A 30 -1.29 14.32 -2.45
N PRO A 31 -2.07 15.12 -1.71
CA PRO A 31 -2.05 15.09 -0.25
C PRO A 31 -2.68 13.80 0.27
N TYR A 32 -2.04 13.15 1.21
CA TYR A 32 -2.53 11.95 1.87
C TYR A 32 -2.42 12.08 3.39
N LYS A 33 -3.54 11.95 4.09
CA LYS A 33 -3.57 11.97 5.55
C LYS A 33 -3.32 10.56 6.07
N GLY A 34 -2.12 10.33 6.60
CA GLY A 34 -1.76 9.05 7.21
C GLY A 34 -2.60 8.76 8.45
N SER A 35 -2.92 7.49 8.68
CA SER A 35 -3.54 7.02 9.91
C SER A 35 -3.03 5.64 10.30
N ASP A 36 -2.53 5.56 11.52
CA ASP A 36 -2.05 4.35 12.21
C ASP A 36 -3.11 3.74 13.14
N LYS A 37 -4.35 4.25 13.13
CA LYS A 37 -5.44 3.82 14.03
C LYS A 37 -5.72 2.31 14.00
N TRP A 38 -5.42 1.65 12.88
CA TRP A 38 -5.61 0.21 12.71
C TRP A 38 -4.51 -0.63 13.37
N VAL A 39 -3.33 -0.04 13.61
CA VAL A 39 -2.11 -0.75 14.02
C VAL A 39 -2.28 -1.41 15.38
N GLU A 40 -2.77 -0.66 16.38
CA GLU A 40 -2.96 -1.19 17.74
C GLU A 40 -3.92 -2.38 17.75
N GLY A 41 -5.06 -2.26 17.06
CA GLY A 41 -6.03 -3.35 16.94
C GLY A 41 -5.42 -4.57 16.25
N ALA A 42 -4.65 -4.38 15.19
CA ALA A 42 -3.98 -5.47 14.49
C ALA A 42 -2.93 -6.18 15.36
N ILE A 43 -2.17 -5.44 16.19
CA ILE A 43 -1.19 -6.02 17.12
C ILE A 43 -1.90 -6.88 18.18
N LEU A 44 -3.01 -6.39 18.74
CA LEU A 44 -3.78 -7.13 19.73
C LEU A 44 -4.37 -8.43 19.14
N GLU A 45 -4.93 -8.37 17.93
CA GLU A 45 -5.44 -9.56 17.24
C GLU A 45 -4.32 -10.56 16.90
N LEU A 46 -3.14 -10.06 16.49
CA LEU A 46 -1.97 -10.91 16.26
C LEU A 46 -1.55 -11.64 17.53
N LYS A 47 -1.49 -10.95 18.67
CA LYS A 47 -1.14 -11.56 19.96
C LYS A 47 -2.16 -12.61 20.39
N LYS A 48 -3.46 -12.32 20.26
CA LYS A 48 -4.53 -13.31 20.50
C LYS A 48 -4.40 -14.55 19.62
N CYS A 49 -4.09 -14.35 18.34
CA CYS A 49 -3.87 -15.46 17.41
C CYS A 49 -2.65 -16.30 17.81
N LEU A 50 -1.56 -15.66 18.24
CA LEU A 50 -0.33 -16.34 18.67
C LEU A 50 -0.52 -17.15 19.95
N ASP A 51 -1.28 -16.62 20.92
CA ASP A 51 -1.53 -17.29 22.21
C ASP A 51 -2.66 -18.33 22.14
N SER A 52 -3.38 -18.38 21.03
CA SER A 52 -4.44 -19.36 20.80
C SER A 52 -3.88 -20.77 20.69
N LYS A 53 -4.49 -21.72 21.42
CA LYS A 53 -4.24 -23.16 21.24
C LYS A 53 -4.78 -23.70 19.90
N LYS A 54 -5.66 -22.94 19.25
CA LYS A 54 -6.26 -23.30 17.96
C LYS A 54 -5.44 -22.68 16.83
N ILE A 55 -4.97 -23.54 15.93
CA ILE A 55 -4.26 -23.13 14.72
C ILE A 55 -5.25 -22.38 13.79
N PRO A 56 -4.91 -21.18 13.32
CA PRO A 56 -5.75 -20.43 12.38
C PRO A 56 -5.86 -21.16 11.03
N LYS A 57 -6.98 -20.92 10.32
CA LYS A 57 -7.20 -21.53 9.01
C LYS A 57 -6.26 -20.91 7.94
N PRO A 58 -5.83 -21.69 6.94
CA PRO A 58 -5.19 -21.14 5.73
C PRO A 58 -6.07 -20.09 5.07
N SER A 59 -5.44 -19.08 4.46
CA SER A 59 -6.14 -18.24 3.51
C SER A 59 -6.33 -19.02 2.21
N GLY A 60 -7.54 -18.96 1.63
CA GLY A 60 -7.96 -19.85 0.54
C GLY A 60 -7.31 -19.58 -0.82
N ASP A 61 -6.70 -18.41 -1.01
CA ASP A 61 -6.37 -17.90 -2.35
C ASP A 61 -4.87 -17.65 -2.59
N TYR A 62 -3.99 -18.07 -1.69
CA TYR A 62 -2.54 -17.85 -1.84
C TYR A 62 -1.78 -19.15 -2.01
N ASP A 63 -1.06 -19.28 -3.13
CA ASP A 63 -0.17 -20.42 -3.42
C ASP A 63 0.84 -20.68 -2.31
N TYR A 64 1.19 -19.65 -1.54
CA TYR A 64 2.16 -19.66 -0.45
C TYR A 64 1.55 -19.84 0.94
N CYS A 65 0.22 -19.89 1.09
CA CYS A 65 -0.45 -19.99 2.38
C CYS A 65 -1.07 -21.38 2.58
N ARG A 66 -0.21 -22.39 2.74
CA ARG A 66 -0.64 -23.76 3.02
C ARG A 66 -0.21 -24.13 4.44
N TYR A 67 -1.16 -24.37 5.35
CA TYR A 67 -0.80 -24.80 6.70
C TYR A 67 -0.22 -26.22 6.73
N PHE A 68 -0.50 -27.08 5.75
CA PHE A 68 0.31 -28.24 5.30
C PHE A 68 -0.07 -28.57 3.84
N LYS A 69 0.76 -29.35 3.14
CA LYS A 69 0.70 -29.61 1.68
C LYS A 69 -0.49 -30.44 1.23
#